data_AF-A0A1J3GZJ2-F1
#
_entry.id   AF-A0A1J3GZJ2-F1
#
_cell.length_a   1.000
_cell.length_b   1.000
_cell.length_c   1.000
_cell.angle_alpha   90.00
_cell.angle_beta   90.00
_cell.angle_gamma   90.00
#
_symmetry.space_group_name_H-M   'P 1'
#
loop_
_entity.id
_entity.type
_entity.pdbx_description
1 polymer ?
#
loop_
_entity_poly.entity_id
_entity_poly.type
_entity_poly.pdbx_seq_one_letter_code
_entity_poly.pdbx_strand_id
1 'polypeptide(L)'
;LLQQKIIKLQEEKNATRELESMILVKKSKVFVDEEPLGQEKFDQTLPEIEAKVSQNDVLIRIHCEKGKGSMINILNTIENLQMRVQNSIILPFGDSTLDITVVAQVIL
;
A
#
# COMPACT_ATOMS: atom_id res chain seq x y z
N LEU A 1 -36.19 16.97 -22.41
CA LEU A 1 -35.92 15.70 -21.69
C LEU A 1 -34.43 15.38 -21.55
N LEU A 2 -33.64 15.31 -22.64
CA LEU A 2 -32.19 15.03 -22.53
C LEU A 2 -31.43 16.09 -21.71
N GLN A 3 -31.65 17.38 -21.99
CA GLN A 3 -30.92 18.46 -21.32
C GLN A 3 -31.18 18.51 -19.81
N GLN A 4 -32.43 18.29 -19.39
CA GLN A 4 -32.77 18.20 -17.96
C GLN A 4 -32.06 17.03 -17.26
N LYS A 5 -31.83 15.92 -17.97
CA LYS A 5 -31.14 14.74 -17.42
C LYS A 5 -29.64 14.98 -17.23
N ILE A 6 -29.02 15.78 -18.10
CA ILE A 6 -27.61 16.19 -17.99
C ILE A 6 -27.42 17.11 -16.78
N ILE A 7 -28.30 18.10 -16.60
CA ILE A 7 -28.24 19.03 -15.46
C ILE A 7 -28.31 18.27 -14.13
N LYS A 8 -29.24 17.32 -14.02
CA LYS A 8 -29.43 16.52 -12.81
C LYS A 8 -28.19 15.67 -12.46
N LEU A 9 -27.54 15.09 -13.46
CA LEU A 9 -26.29 14.33 -13.29
C LEU A 9 -25.11 15.23 -12.91
N GLN A 10 -25.07 16.48 -13.37
CA GLN A 10 -24.05 17.44 -12.96
C GLN A 10 -24.24 17.92 -11.52
N GLU A 11 -25.48 18.13 -11.07
CA GLU A 11 -25.79 18.49 -9.68
C GLU A 11 -25.42 17.36 -8.70
N GLU A 12 -25.79 16.11 -9.00
CA GLU A 12 -25.42 14.94 -8.18
C GLU A 12 -23.89 14.73 -8.09
N LYS A 13 -23.17 14.97 -9.19
CA LYS A 13 -21.70 14.88 -9.23
C LYS A 13 -21.01 16.02 -8.47
N ASN A 14 -21.60 17.21 -8.43
CA ASN A 14 -21.03 18.34 -7.70
C ASN A 14 -21.29 18.22 -6.19
N ALA A 15 -22.46 17.72 -5.78
CA ALA A 15 -22.77 17.47 -4.37
C ALA A 15 -21.83 16.43 -3.73
N THR A 16 -21.36 15.45 -4.50
CA THR A 16 -20.41 14.42 -4.03
C THR A 16 -18.97 14.93 -3.93
N ARG A 17 -18.57 15.88 -4.80
CA ARG A 17 -17.22 16.48 -4.78
C ARG A 17 -16.97 17.43 -3.60
N GLU A 18 -18.01 18.07 -3.05
CA GLU A 18 -17.84 18.95 -1.89
C GLU A 18 -17.38 18.17 -0.64
N LEU A 19 -17.70 16.87 -0.53
CA LEU A 19 -17.28 16.01 0.57
C LEU A 19 -15.88 15.41 0.37
N GLU A 20 -15.37 15.35 -0.87
CA GLU A 20 -14.08 14.73 -1.22
C GLU A 20 -12.89 15.72 -1.13
N SER A 21 -13.14 17.02 -0.95
CA SER A 21 -12.10 18.07 -0.98
C SER A 21 -11.59 18.55 0.37
N MET A 22 -11.96 17.89 1.48
CA MET A 22 -11.35 18.18 2.79
C MET A 22 -10.00 17.48 2.93
N ILE A 23 -8.93 18.14 2.49
CA ILE A 23 -7.57 17.80 2.92
C ILE A 23 -7.43 18.24 4.38
N LEU A 24 -7.48 17.28 5.31
CA LEU A 24 -7.21 17.56 6.73
C LEU A 24 -5.70 17.73 6.93
N VAL A 25 -5.24 18.98 6.89
CA VAL A 25 -3.84 19.32 7.21
C VAL A 25 -3.68 19.37 8.73
N LYS A 26 -3.09 18.34 9.34
CA LYS A 26 -2.77 18.34 10.78
C LYS A 26 -1.50 19.15 11.00
N LYS A 27 -1.65 20.38 11.53
CA LYS A 27 -0.53 21.22 12.00
C LYS A 27 0.27 20.45 13.05
N SER A 28 1.59 20.39 12.90
CA SER A 28 2.47 19.77 13.91
C SER A 28 2.37 20.55 15.22
N LYS A 29 2.09 19.84 16.31
CA LYS A 29 2.18 20.39 17.65
C LYS A 29 3.33 19.66 18.34
N VAL A 30 4.41 20.39 18.60
CA VAL A 30 5.54 19.94 19.41
C VAL A 30 5.01 19.78 20.83
N PHE A 31 5.13 18.58 21.40
CA PHE A 31 4.86 18.34 22.80
C PHE A 31 6.09 17.74 23.46
N VAL A 32 6.51 18.43 24.51
CA VAL A 32 7.53 18.01 25.48
C VAL A 32 6.91 16.91 26.34
N ASP A 33 7.73 15.88 26.53
CA ASP A 33 7.63 14.66 27.35
C ASP A 33 6.75 14.77 28.60
N GLU A 34 5.71 13.93 28.70
CA GLU A 34 5.28 13.15 29.89
C GLU A 34 4.30 12.04 29.42
N GLU A 35 4.66 10.76 29.56
CA GLU A 35 3.77 9.58 29.41
C GLU A 35 2.59 9.62 30.42
N PRO A 36 1.46 8.87 30.31
CA PRO A 36 1.17 7.70 29.48
C PRO A 36 -0.23 7.70 28.79
N LEU A 37 -0.41 6.78 27.84
CA LEU A 37 -1.67 6.09 27.44
C LEU A 37 -1.50 5.69 25.96
N GLY A 38 -1.23 4.40 25.75
CA GLY A 38 -1.24 3.68 24.47
C GLY A 38 -1.43 4.53 23.21
N GLN A 39 -0.43 5.34 22.88
CA GLN A 39 -0.27 5.82 21.52
C GLN A 39 0.07 4.56 20.74
N GLU A 40 -0.88 4.05 19.95
CA GLU A 40 -0.54 3.18 18.84
C GLU A 40 0.51 3.93 18.04
N LYS A 41 1.77 3.55 18.24
CA LYS A 41 2.88 4.05 17.46
C LYS A 41 2.52 3.71 16.03
N PHE A 42 2.12 4.70 15.25
CA PHE A 42 2.04 4.63 13.80
C PHE A 42 3.45 4.48 13.17
N ASP A 43 4.44 4.04 13.95
CA ASP A 43 5.67 3.44 13.48
C ASP A 43 5.36 1.97 13.14
N GLN A 44 4.67 1.72 12.02
CA GLN A 44 4.68 0.36 11.47
C GLN A 44 6.15 0.02 11.17
N THR A 45 6.72 -0.86 11.99
CA THR A 45 8.12 -1.27 11.86
C THR A 45 8.29 -2.05 10.57
N LEU A 46 9.09 -1.53 9.65
CA LEU A 46 9.46 -2.23 8.43
C LEU A 46 10.44 -3.39 8.74
N PRO A 47 10.40 -4.49 7.97
CA PRO A 47 9.49 -4.75 6.86
C PRO A 47 8.12 -5.28 7.29
N GLU A 48 7.08 -4.91 6.56
CA GLU A 48 5.74 -5.48 6.66
C GLU A 48 5.51 -6.43 5.47
N ILE A 49 5.07 -7.67 5.74
CA ILE A 49 4.85 -8.70 4.72
C ILE A 49 3.46 -9.31 4.90
N GLU A 50 2.68 -9.30 3.84
CA GLU A 50 1.38 -9.96 3.75
C GLU A 50 1.43 -11.01 2.63
N ALA A 51 0.90 -12.21 2.87
CA ALA A 51 0.76 -13.25 1.85
C ALA A 51 -0.67 -13.81 1.83
N LYS A 52 -1.22 -13.94 0.63
CA LYS A 52 -2.54 -14.54 0.38
C LYS A 52 -2.40 -15.67 -0.61
N VAL A 53 -2.97 -16.82 -0.28
CA VAL A 53 -2.94 -18.02 -1.13
C VAL A 53 -4.31 -18.22 -1.76
N SER A 54 -4.34 -18.51 -3.06
CA SER A 54 -5.53 -18.90 -3.80
C SER A 54 -5.16 -20.05 -4.74
N GLN A 55 -5.68 -21.25 -4.47
CA GLN A 55 -5.33 -22.48 -5.19
C GLN A 55 -3.80 -22.71 -5.17
N ASN A 56 -3.14 -22.56 -6.32
CA ASN A 56 -1.70 -22.72 -6.49
C ASN A 56 -0.95 -21.39 -6.52
N ASP A 57 -1.65 -20.26 -6.53
CA ASP A 57 -1.06 -18.95 -6.64
C ASP A 57 -0.97 -18.27 -5.26
N VAL A 58 0.09 -17.50 -5.08
CA VAL A 58 0.40 -16.74 -3.87
C VAL A 58 0.64 -15.29 -4.26
N LEU A 59 -0.16 -14.39 -3.68
CA LEU A 59 0.06 -12.96 -3.73
C LEU A 59 0.85 -12.54 -2.49
N ILE A 60 2.03 -11.98 -2.67
CA ILE A 60 2.92 -11.51 -1.61
C ILE A 60 3.04 -10.00 -1.74
N ARG A 61 2.74 -9.26 -0.67
CA ARG A 61 2.94 -7.80 -0.58
C ARG A 61 3.98 -7.52 0.49
N ILE A 62 4.97 -6.71 0.16
CA ILE A 62 6.11 -6.40 1.03
C ILE A 62 6.28 -4.89 1.02
N HIS A 63 6.18 -4.27 2.18
CA HIS A 63 6.59 -2.90 2.38
C HIS A 63 7.91 -2.93 3.18
N CYS A 64 8.99 -2.39 2.61
CA CYS A 64 10.30 -2.43 3.25
C CYS A 64 11.13 -1.18 2.97
N GLU A 65 12.21 -1.01 3.71
CA GLU A 65 13.21 0.02 3.40
C GLU A 65 13.95 -0.30 2.09
N LYS A 66 14.36 0.76 1.40
CA LYS A 66 15.11 0.69 0.15
C LYS A 66 16.57 0.36 0.46
N GLY A 67 16.93 -0.91 0.32
CA GLY A 67 18.32 -1.37 0.36
C GLY A 67 18.89 -1.65 -1.04
N LYS A 68 20.21 -1.53 -1.19
CA LYS A 68 20.89 -1.96 -2.42
C LYS A 68 20.67 -3.46 -2.61
N GLY A 69 20.10 -3.85 -3.74
CA GLY A 69 19.87 -5.25 -4.08
C GLY A 69 18.70 -5.92 -3.35
N SER A 70 17.92 -5.19 -2.53
CA SER A 70 16.79 -5.77 -1.78
C SER A 70 15.80 -6.50 -2.69
N MET A 71 15.49 -5.94 -3.86
CA MET A 71 14.62 -6.57 -4.86
C MET A 71 15.12 -7.96 -5.28
N ILE A 72 16.39 -8.07 -5.65
CA ILE A 72 16.97 -9.33 -6.14
C ILE A 72 16.95 -10.37 -5.02
N ASN A 73 17.30 -9.95 -3.80
CA ASN A 73 17.29 -10.82 -2.63
C ASN A 73 15.88 -11.35 -2.32
N ILE A 74 14.87 -10.49 -2.42
CA ILE A 74 13.46 -10.86 -2.18
C ILE A 74 13.00 -11.89 -3.22
N LEU A 75 13.19 -11.61 -4.51
CA LEU A 75 12.76 -12.51 -5.58
C LEU A 75 13.49 -13.86 -5.50
N ASN A 76 14.80 -13.86 -5.24
CA ASN A 76 15.56 -15.10 -5.03
C ASN A 76 15.07 -15.89 -3.81
N THR A 77 14.70 -15.20 -2.74
CA THR A 77 14.16 -15.86 -1.54
C THR A 77 12.83 -16.55 -1.85
N ILE A 78 11.96 -15.91 -2.63
CA ILE A 78 10.69 -16.51 -3.07
C ILE A 78 10.94 -17.75 -3.94
N GLU A 79 11.84 -17.68 -4.91
CA GLU A 79 12.20 -18.82 -5.77
C GLU A 79 12.78 -20.00 -4.96
N ASN A 80 13.61 -19.72 -3.96
CA ASN A 80 14.18 -20.75 -3.07
C ASN A 80 13.15 -21.45 -2.18
N LEU A 81 11.95 -20.87 -2.03
CA LEU A 81 10.83 -21.45 -1.27
C LEU A 81 9.92 -22.32 -2.13
N GLN A 82 10.42 -22.86 -3.24
CA GLN A 82 9.66 -23.72 -4.17
C GLN A 82 8.46 -22.99 -4.81
N MET A 83 8.57 -21.68 -5.02
CA MET A 83 7.56 -20.88 -5.71
C MET A 83 8.16 -20.28 -6.98
N ARG A 84 7.43 -20.33 -8.10
CA ARG A 84 7.82 -19.64 -9.33
C ARG A 84 7.19 -18.25 -9.38
N VAL A 85 8.00 -17.21 -9.45
CA VAL A 85 7.54 -15.84 -9.66
C VAL A 85 6.92 -15.72 -11.06
N GLN A 86 5.64 -15.36 -11.10
CA GLN A 86 4.90 -15.09 -12.34
C GLN A 86 4.98 -13.60 -12.71
N ASN A 87 4.84 -12.74 -11.71
CA ASN A 87 4.85 -11.30 -11.88
C ASN A 87 5.37 -10.61 -10.62
N SER A 88 6.02 -9.46 -10.80
CA SER A 88 6.45 -8.60 -9.70
C SER A 88 6.25 -7.14 -10.08
N ILE A 89 5.62 -6.37 -9.20
CA ILE A 89 5.44 -4.93 -9.30
C ILE A 89 6.21 -4.31 -8.14
N ILE A 90 6.97 -3.25 -8.43
CA ILE A 90 7.82 -2.58 -7.44
C ILE A 90 7.56 -1.09 -7.56
N LEU A 91 7.10 -0.51 -6.46
CA LEU A 91 6.73 0.89 -6.36
C LEU A 91 7.62 1.53 -5.29
N PRO A 92 8.57 2.40 -5.68
CA PRO A 92 9.30 3.19 -4.69
C PRO A 92 8.36 4.22 -4.07
N PHE A 93 8.46 4.38 -2.74
CA PHE A 93 7.73 5.41 -2.01
C PHE A 93 8.73 6.35 -1.35
N GLY A 94 8.74 7.60 -1.81
CA GLY A 94 9.79 8.56 -1.46
C GLY A 94 11.19 8.03 -1.78
N ASP A 95 12.17 8.44 -0.97
CA ASP A 95 13.57 8.06 -1.18
C ASP A 95 14.00 6.82 -0.38
N SER A 96 13.18 6.39 0.58
CA SER A 96 13.60 5.47 1.64
C SER A 96 12.88 4.11 1.65
N THR A 97 11.73 3.95 0.98
CA THR A 97 10.95 2.71 1.06
C THR A 97 10.51 2.17 -0.30
N LEU A 98 10.11 0.90 -0.31
CA LEU A 98 9.62 0.15 -1.46
C LEU A 98 8.35 -0.60 -1.06
N ASP A 99 7.31 -0.53 -1.88
CA ASP A 99 6.17 -1.47 -1.88
C ASP A 99 6.37 -2.44 -3.04
N ILE A 100 6.41 -3.73 -2.72
CA ILE A 100 6.68 -4.81 -3.66
C ILE A 100 5.49 -5.76 -3.62
N THR A 101 4.87 -5.98 -4.77
CA THR A 101 3.80 -6.97 -4.94
C THR A 101 4.29 -8.06 -5.88
N VAL A 102 4.31 -9.31 -5.42
CA VAL A 102 4.72 -10.48 -6.19
C VAL A 102 3.55 -11.44 -6.32
N VAL A 103 3.28 -11.89 -7.54
CA VAL A 103 2.43 -13.04 -7.81
C VAL A 103 3.35 -14.21 -8.13
N ALA A 104 3.27 -15.26 -7.32
CA ALA A 104 4.05 -16.48 -7.50
C ALA A 104 3.14 -17.70 -7.50
N GLN A 105 3.63 -18.81 -8.03
CA GLN A 105 2.91 -20.08 -8.07
C GLN A 105 3.72 -21.16 -7.35
N VAL A 106 3.09 -21.91 -6.45
CA VAL A 106 3.74 -23.04 -5.76
C VAL A 106 4.07 -24.13 -6.77
N ILE A 107 5.33 -24.56 -6.79
CA ILE A 107 5.81 -25.67 -7.61
C ILE A 107 5.76 -26.93 -6.74
N LEU A 108 4.98 -27.92 -7.17
CA LEU A 108 4.91 -29.25 -6.54
C LEU A 108 5.98 -30.19 -7.10
#